data_AF-A0A835AZP3-F1
#
_entry.id   AF-A0A835AZP3-F1
#
_cell.length_a   1.000
_cell.length_b   1.000
_cell.length_c   1.000
_cell.angle_alpha   90.00
_cell.angle_beta   90.00
_cell.angle_gamma   90.00
#
_symmetry.space_group_name_H-M   'P 1'
#
loop_
_entity.id
_entity.type
_entity.pdbx_description
1 polymer ?
#
loop_
_entity_poly.entity_id
_entity_poly.type
_entity_poly.pdbx_seq_one_letter_code
_entity_poly.pdbx_strand_id
1 'polypeptide(L)'
;MIRPPPIVDASLNLFARLCADDSIYRSTTVMQFGTTHLTGSFIAKSFADDALPDSVFMSCFVKCLQYDDFWIRPECFGYRIFLNPEVSAILNIEWTKRDTSEPRYSQFAAVSALQRCLPFTILKNTKMVHLPFRFTFN
;
A
#
# COMPACT_ATOMS: atom_id res chain seq x y z
N MET A 1 6.87 -22.64 13.04
CA MET A 1 5.45 -22.94 12.75
C MET A 1 5.21 -22.79 11.26
N ILE A 2 4.62 -23.80 10.61
CA ILE A 2 4.26 -23.76 9.18
C ILE A 2 2.89 -23.06 9.09
N ARG A 3 2.79 -22.01 8.27
CA ARG A 3 1.54 -21.29 8.06
C ARG A 3 0.55 -22.19 7.31
N PRO A 4 -0.70 -22.31 7.77
CA PRO A 4 -1.73 -22.96 6.97
C PRO A 4 -1.90 -22.20 5.64
N PRO A 5 -2.16 -22.91 4.53
CA PRO A 5 -2.34 -22.27 3.23
C PRO A 5 -3.49 -21.25 3.28
N PRO A 6 -3.38 -20.14 2.51
CA PRO A 6 -4.45 -19.17 2.43
C PRO A 6 -5.74 -19.85 1.94
N ILE A 7 -6.83 -19.63 2.68
CA ILE A 7 -8.15 -20.17 2.35
C ILE A 7 -8.75 -19.27 1.28
N VAL A 8 -8.52 -19.59 0.01
CA VAL A 8 -8.95 -18.79 -1.15
C VAL A 8 -10.45 -18.49 -1.11
N ASP A 9 -11.26 -19.48 -0.72
CA ASP A 9 -12.71 -19.30 -0.57
C ASP A 9 -13.07 -18.25 0.48
N ALA A 10 -12.30 -18.14 1.56
CA ALA A 10 -12.52 -17.12 2.58
C ALA A 10 -12.21 -15.71 2.03
N SER A 11 -11.18 -15.58 1.19
CA SER A 11 -10.84 -14.31 0.54
C SER A 11 -11.86 -13.89 -0.51
N LEU A 12 -12.35 -14.82 -1.34
CA LEU A 12 -13.42 -14.54 -2.31
C LEU A 12 -14.72 -14.16 -1.61
N ASN A 13 -15.05 -14.86 -0.51
CA ASN A 13 -16.20 -14.50 0.33
C ASN A 13 -16.06 -13.12 0.96
N LEU A 14 -14.85 -12.71 1.35
CA LEU A 14 -14.63 -11.36 1.88
C LEU A 14 -14.87 -10.29 0.82
N PHE A 15 -14.34 -10.45 -0.40
CA PHE A 15 -14.56 -9.48 -1.46
C PHE A 15 -16.04 -9.36 -1.83
N ALA A 16 -16.74 -10.49 -2.00
CA ALA A 16 -18.18 -10.50 -2.24
C ALA A 16 -18.95 -9.77 -1.12
N ARG A 17 -18.55 -9.98 0.15
CA ARG A 17 -19.11 -9.24 1.30
C ARG A 17 -18.77 -7.75 1.29
N LEU A 18 -17.63 -7.32 0.76
CA LEU A 18 -17.31 -5.89 0.66
C LEU A 18 -18.14 -5.20 -0.44
N CYS A 19 -18.47 -5.94 -1.50
CA CYS A 19 -19.24 -5.44 -2.66
C CYS A 19 -20.76 -5.50 -2.46
N ALA A 20 -21.27 -6.36 -1.58
CA ALA A 20 -22.71 -6.55 -1.38
C ALA A 20 -23.39 -5.28 -0.84
N ASP A 21 -24.53 -4.92 -1.44
CA ASP A 21 -25.26 -3.69 -1.12
C ASP A 21 -25.78 -3.65 0.32
N ASP A 22 -26.12 -4.82 0.86
CA ASP A 22 -26.64 -5.06 2.22
C ASP A 22 -25.53 -5.31 3.25
N SER A 23 -24.27 -5.24 2.84
CA SER A 23 -23.14 -5.49 3.72
C SER A 23 -22.98 -4.41 4.77
N ILE A 24 -22.84 -4.85 6.03
CA ILE A 24 -22.47 -3.96 7.14
C ILE A 24 -21.12 -3.27 6.90
N TYR A 25 -20.23 -3.88 6.10
CA TYR A 25 -18.91 -3.33 5.82
C TYR A 25 -18.96 -2.18 4.83
N ARG A 26 -20.06 -2.03 4.09
CA ARG A 26 -20.22 -0.97 3.08
C ARG A 26 -20.00 0.42 3.67
N SER A 27 -20.57 0.69 4.84
CA SER A 27 -20.48 1.97 5.56
C SER A 27 -19.59 1.90 6.80
N THR A 28 -19.34 0.72 7.34
CA THR A 28 -18.46 0.54 8.50
C THR A 28 -17.01 0.86 8.12
N THR A 29 -16.31 1.61 8.97
CA THR A 29 -14.87 1.80 8.85
C THR A 29 -14.16 0.47 9.09
N VAL A 30 -13.45 -0.03 8.08
CA VAL A 30 -12.68 -1.28 8.17
C VAL A 30 -11.21 -0.98 8.47
N MET A 31 -10.70 0.15 7.99
CA MET A 31 -9.36 0.64 8.32
C MET A 31 -9.41 2.15 8.59
N GLN A 32 -8.61 2.62 9.55
CA GLN A 32 -8.43 4.04 9.83
C GLN A 32 -6.97 4.42 9.59
N PHE A 33 -6.76 5.42 8.73
CA PHE A 33 -5.43 5.94 8.42
C PHE A 33 -5.38 7.44 8.68
N GLY A 34 -4.76 7.82 9.81
CA GLY A 34 -4.82 9.20 10.27
C GLY A 34 -6.26 9.62 10.54
N THR A 35 -6.74 10.65 9.84
CA THR A 35 -8.14 11.12 9.90
C THR A 35 -9.03 10.48 8.84
N THR A 36 -8.48 9.67 7.93
CA THR A 36 -9.24 9.04 6.86
C THR A 36 -9.81 7.70 7.31
N HIS A 37 -11.13 7.56 7.17
CA HIS A 37 -11.88 6.34 7.45
C HIS A 37 -12.11 5.56 6.15
N LEU A 38 -11.47 4.40 6.01
CA LEU A 38 -11.61 3.54 4.84
C LEU A 38 -12.70 2.51 5.13
N THR A 39 -13.84 2.65 4.44
CA THR A 39 -14.96 1.72 4.53
C THR A 39 -14.76 0.53 3.59
N GLY A 40 -15.56 -0.52 3.76
CA GLY A 40 -15.54 -1.66 2.84
C GLY A 40 -15.89 -1.27 1.40
N SER A 41 -16.78 -0.30 1.20
CA SER A 41 -17.07 0.22 -0.14
C SER A 41 -15.90 0.97 -0.76
N PHE A 42 -15.11 1.69 0.04
CA PHE A 42 -13.89 2.36 -0.42
C PHE A 42 -12.84 1.33 -0.85
N ILE A 43 -12.64 0.30 -0.04
CA ILE A 43 -11.71 -0.79 -0.32
C ILE A 43 -12.17 -1.55 -1.58
N ALA A 44 -13.43 -1.93 -1.67
CA ALA A 44 -13.99 -2.63 -2.84
C ALA A 44 -13.76 -1.85 -4.14
N LYS A 45 -13.98 -0.53 -4.13
CA LYS A 45 -13.71 0.34 -5.29
C LYS A 45 -12.24 0.32 -5.72
N SER A 46 -11.31 0.17 -4.77
CA SER A 46 -9.87 0.10 -5.08
C SER A 46 -9.47 -1.20 -5.80
N PHE A 47 -10.34 -2.20 -5.82
CA PHE A 47 -10.15 -3.50 -6.49
C PHE A 47 -11.14 -3.73 -7.64
N ALA A 48 -11.94 -2.73 -8.01
CA ALA A 48 -12.87 -2.87 -9.13
C ALA A 48 -12.11 -2.97 -10.46
N ASP A 49 -12.74 -3.56 -11.47
CA ASP A 49 -12.18 -3.63 -12.81
C ASP A 49 -11.83 -2.22 -13.32
N ASP A 50 -10.66 -2.10 -13.94
CA ASP A 50 -10.05 -0.85 -14.43
C ASP A 50 -9.80 0.24 -13.36
N ALA A 51 -10.06 -0.06 -12.08
CA ALA A 51 -9.78 0.88 -11.00
C ALA A 51 -8.31 0.86 -10.63
N LEU A 52 -7.72 2.06 -10.53
CA LEU A 52 -6.41 2.22 -9.92
C LEU A 52 -6.59 2.26 -8.39
N PRO A 53 -5.87 1.41 -7.64
CA PRO A 53 -5.95 1.43 -6.18
C PRO A 53 -5.66 2.82 -5.63
N ASP A 54 -6.51 3.27 -4.71
CA ASP A 54 -6.39 4.60 -4.12
C ASP A 54 -5.08 4.76 -3.33
N SER A 55 -4.47 5.94 -3.41
CA SER A 55 -3.16 6.20 -2.77
C SER A 55 -3.23 6.17 -1.25
N VAL A 56 -4.37 6.54 -0.65
CA VAL A 56 -4.61 6.45 0.80
C VAL A 56 -4.80 5.01 1.21
N PHE A 57 -5.59 4.23 0.44
CA PHE A 57 -5.72 2.80 0.66
C PHE A 57 -4.36 2.10 0.61
N MET A 58 -3.57 2.35 -0.45
CA MET A 58 -2.24 1.76 -0.59
C MET A 58 -1.27 2.18 0.51
N SER A 59 -1.34 3.44 0.96
CA SER A 59 -0.55 3.91 2.12
C SER A 59 -0.94 3.20 3.42
N CYS A 60 -2.24 2.97 3.62
CA CYS A 60 -2.75 2.22 4.77
C CYS A 60 -2.30 0.75 4.71
N PHE A 61 -2.44 0.12 3.54
CA PHE A 61 -2.03 -1.26 3.31
C PHE A 61 -0.53 -1.47 3.58
N VAL A 62 0.33 -0.56 3.09
CA VAL A 62 1.78 -0.60 3.38
C VAL A 62 2.07 -0.51 4.88
N LYS A 63 1.35 0.36 5.62
CA LYS A 63 1.51 0.42 7.08
C LYS A 63 1.06 -0.86 7.77
N CYS A 64 0.00 -1.51 7.31
CA CYS A 64 -0.41 -2.81 7.83
C CYS A 64 0.69 -3.86 7.64
N LEU A 65 1.34 -3.92 6.47
CA LEU A 65 2.47 -4.83 6.22
C LEU A 65 3.66 -4.53 7.14
N GLN A 66 3.98 -3.25 7.35
CA GLN A 66 5.04 -2.84 8.28
C GLN A 66 4.71 -3.23 9.73
N TYR A 67 3.45 -3.06 10.14
CA TYR A 67 2.98 -3.46 11.47
C TYR A 67 3.07 -4.98 11.66
N ASP A 68 2.63 -5.76 10.68
CA ASP A 68 2.70 -7.22 10.72
C ASP A 68 4.14 -7.73 10.78
N ASP A 69 5.06 -7.17 9.98
CA ASP A 69 6.48 -7.54 10.02
C ASP A 69 7.14 -7.17 11.36
N PHE A 70 6.67 -6.14 12.07
CA PHE A 70 7.21 -5.77 13.38
C PHE A 70 6.61 -6.60 14.52
N TRP A 71 5.27 -6.77 14.56
CA TRP A 71 4.56 -7.37 15.69
C TRP A 71 4.29 -8.85 15.53
N ILE A 72 3.96 -9.32 14.32
CA ILE A 72 3.62 -10.71 14.05
C ILE A 72 4.88 -11.51 13.70
N ARG A 73 5.85 -10.86 13.02
CA ARG A 73 7.08 -11.52 12.53
C ARG A 73 8.37 -10.78 12.90
N PRO A 74 8.60 -10.48 14.20
CA PRO A 74 9.77 -9.72 14.63
C PRO A 74 11.11 -10.35 14.18
N GLU A 75 11.16 -11.67 13.95
CA GLU A 75 12.34 -12.36 13.44
C GLU A 75 12.71 -11.98 11.99
N CYS A 76 11.75 -11.48 11.22
CA CYS A 76 11.94 -10.98 9.86
C CYS A 76 12.05 -9.46 9.80
N PHE A 77 11.95 -8.77 10.95
CA PHE A 77 11.98 -7.32 10.98
C PHE A 77 13.29 -6.78 10.37
N GLY A 78 13.16 -5.84 9.44
CA GLY A 78 14.29 -5.28 8.69
C GLY A 78 14.76 -6.09 7.47
N TYR A 79 14.26 -7.30 7.24
CA TYR A 79 14.54 -8.06 6.00
C TYR A 79 13.80 -7.47 4.80
N ARG A 80 12.63 -6.88 5.03
CA ARG A 80 11.79 -6.27 4.01
C ARG A 80 11.60 -4.80 4.33
N ILE A 81 11.73 -3.98 3.30
CA ILE A 81 11.38 -2.56 3.36
C ILE A 81 10.14 -2.37 2.51
N PHE A 82 9.07 -1.86 3.09
CA PHE A 82 7.87 -1.46 2.35
C PHE A 82 7.88 0.04 2.18
N LEU A 83 8.02 0.51 0.93
CA LEU A 83 8.01 1.93 0.59
C LEU A 83 6.57 2.42 0.40
N ASN A 84 6.33 3.68 0.79
CA ASN A 84 5.03 4.31 0.58
C ASN A 84 4.81 4.63 -0.93
N PRO A 85 3.57 4.57 -1.45
CA PRO A 85 3.23 5.02 -2.81
C PRO A 85 3.78 6.40 -3.21
N GLU A 86 3.95 7.31 -2.26
CA GLU A 86 4.57 8.63 -2.49
C GLU A 86 5.98 8.52 -3.08
N VAL A 87 6.78 7.55 -2.63
CA VAL A 87 8.14 7.32 -3.17
C VAL A 87 8.08 6.97 -4.65
N SER A 88 7.13 6.11 -5.01
CA SER A 88 6.91 5.69 -6.39
C SER A 88 6.46 6.84 -7.27
N ALA A 89 5.57 7.70 -6.77
CA ALA A 89 5.12 8.89 -7.51
C ALA A 89 6.27 9.88 -7.78
N ILE A 90 7.18 10.06 -6.83
CA ILE A 90 8.36 10.92 -7.01
C ILE A 90 9.34 10.32 -8.02
N LEU A 91 9.60 9.01 -7.94
CA LEU A 91 10.51 8.31 -8.84
C LEU A 91 9.94 8.21 -10.27
N ASN A 92 8.61 8.11 -10.41
CA ASN A 92 7.92 7.98 -11.69
C ASN A 92 7.42 9.31 -12.27
N ILE A 93 7.93 10.45 -11.77
CA ILE A 93 7.45 11.78 -12.16
C ILE A 93 7.69 12.08 -13.65
N GLU A 94 8.78 11.56 -14.22
CA GLU A 94 9.11 11.74 -15.63
C GLU A 94 8.13 11.02 -16.56
N TRP A 95 7.59 9.88 -16.14
CA TRP A 95 6.55 9.17 -16.89
C TRP A 95 5.18 9.83 -16.74
N THR A 96 4.80 10.19 -15.52
CA THR A 96 3.47 10.74 -15.20
C THR A 96 3.28 12.20 -15.64
N LYS A 97 4.38 12.94 -15.83
CA LYS A 97 4.36 14.35 -16.24
C LYS A 97 5.14 14.61 -17.53
N ARG A 98 5.31 13.57 -18.35
CA ARG A 98 6.09 13.60 -19.60
C ARG A 98 5.72 14.75 -20.53
N ASP A 99 4.43 15.08 -20.58
CA ASP A 99 3.87 16.11 -21.48
C ASP A 99 3.78 17.50 -20.84
N THR A 100 4.30 17.68 -19.62
CA THR A 100 4.34 18.98 -18.95
C THR A 100 5.71 19.63 -19.13
N SER A 101 5.78 20.95 -19.06
CA SER A 101 7.05 21.69 -19.12
C SER A 101 7.92 21.56 -17.85
N GLU A 102 7.42 20.93 -16.79
CA GLU A 102 8.13 20.79 -15.51
C GLU A 102 8.03 19.41 -14.86
N PRO A 103 8.56 18.33 -15.46
CA PRO A 103 8.94 17.16 -14.69
C PRO A 103 10.27 17.48 -14.00
N ARG A 104 10.22 17.87 -12.72
CA ARG A 104 11.44 18.00 -11.91
C ARG A 104 11.43 16.95 -10.82
N TYR A 105 12.09 15.83 -11.11
CA TYR A 105 12.55 14.94 -10.05
C TYR A 105 13.23 15.79 -8.97
N SER A 106 12.78 15.62 -7.72
CA SER A 106 13.34 16.30 -6.56
C SER A 106 14.02 15.28 -5.68
N GLN A 107 15.36 15.29 -5.71
CA GLN A 107 16.16 14.44 -4.83
C GLN A 107 15.81 14.70 -3.36
N PHE A 108 15.58 15.95 -2.97
CA PHE A 108 15.18 16.30 -1.61
C PHE A 108 13.86 15.61 -1.22
N ALA A 109 12.83 15.72 -2.08
CA ALA A 109 11.54 15.06 -1.83
C ALA A 109 11.68 13.54 -1.76
N ALA A 110 12.47 12.93 -2.66
CA ALA A 110 12.72 11.50 -2.67
C ALA A 110 13.38 11.02 -1.37
N VAL A 111 14.43 11.72 -0.93
CA VAL A 111 15.13 11.40 0.33
C VAL A 111 14.20 11.55 1.53
N SER A 112 13.43 12.64 1.62
CA SER A 112 12.48 12.83 2.72
C SER A 112 11.35 11.78 2.75
N ALA A 113 10.85 11.34 1.58
CA ALA A 113 9.86 10.27 1.49
C ALA A 113 10.46 8.91 1.89
N LEU A 114 11.69 8.61 1.45
CA LEU A 114 12.41 7.40 1.84
C LEU A 114 12.68 7.37 3.35
N GLN A 115 13.16 8.46 3.94
CA GLN A 115 13.43 8.54 5.39
C GLN A 115 12.19 8.23 6.23
N ARG A 116 11.00 8.71 5.82
CA ARG A 116 9.73 8.40 6.49
C ARG A 116 9.36 6.91 6.43
N CYS A 117 9.85 6.18 5.43
CA CYS A 117 9.63 4.73 5.31
C CYS A 117 10.66 3.90 6.10
N LEU A 118 11.72 4.53 6.61
CA LEU A 118 12.89 3.84 7.17
C LEU A 118 13.09 3.98 8.69
N PRO A 119 12.12 4.36 9.54
CA PRO A 119 12.42 4.89 10.88
C PRO A 119 13.21 3.93 11.80
N PHE A 120 13.25 2.62 11.50
CA PHE A 120 14.05 1.63 12.24
C PHE A 120 14.73 0.58 11.34
N THR A 121 15.00 0.90 10.08
CA THR A 121 15.47 -0.11 9.11
C THR A 121 16.98 -0.33 9.21
N ILE A 122 17.38 -1.51 9.68
CA ILE A 122 18.77 -1.95 9.60
C ILE A 122 19.04 -2.42 8.17
N LEU A 123 19.48 -1.51 7.31
CA LEU A 123 19.75 -1.78 5.88
C LEU A 123 20.68 -2.97 5.65
N LYS A 124 21.62 -3.23 6.58
CA LYS A 124 22.56 -4.36 6.50
C LYS A 124 21.88 -5.73 6.46
N ASN A 125 20.68 -5.84 7.03
CA ASN A 125 19.93 -7.09 7.08
C ASN A 125 18.83 -7.16 6.01
N THR A 126 18.65 -6.08 5.23
CA THR A 126 17.62 -6.00 4.21
C THR A 126 17.92 -6.96 3.07
N LYS A 127 16.92 -7.77 2.73
CA LYS A 127 16.95 -8.74 1.63
C LYS A 127 16.04 -8.33 0.48
N MET A 128 15.03 -7.50 0.75
CA MET A 128 14.02 -7.13 -0.24
C MET A 128 13.46 -5.73 0.01
N VAL A 129 13.23 -4.99 -1.07
CA VAL A 129 12.55 -3.70 -1.06
C VAL A 129 11.29 -3.81 -1.92
N HIS A 130 10.14 -3.54 -1.32
CA HIS A 130 8.86 -3.50 -1.99
C HIS A 130 8.50 -2.04 -2.30
N LEU A 131 8.45 -1.72 -3.59
CA LEU A 131 7.99 -0.44 -4.10
C LEU A 131 6.61 -0.64 -4.75
N PRO A 132 5.52 -0.10 -4.19
CA PRO A 132 4.23 -0.11 -4.88
C PRO A 132 4.35 0.76 -6.14
N PHE A 133 4.17 0.16 -7.31
CA PHE A 133 4.31 0.85 -8.58
C PHE A 133 2.95 1.09 -9.24
N ARG A 134 2.77 2.27 -9.85
CA ARG A 134 1.55 2.64 -10.57
C ARG A 134 1.85 2.72 -12.06
N PHE A 135 1.28 1.79 -12.82
CA PHE A 135 1.25 1.87 -14.28
C PHE A 135 -0.02 2.63 -14.71
N THR A 136 0.15 3.61 -15.58
CA THR A 136 -0.93 4.16 -16.40
C THR A 136 -0.73 3.60 -17.80
N PHE A 137 -1.62 2.70 -18.23
CA PHE A 137 -1.73 2.31 -19.63
C PHE A 137 -2.59 3.38 -20.31
N ASN A 138 -2.02 4.02 -21.34
CA ASN A 138 -2.75 4.90 -22.24
C ASN A 138 -3.44 4.09 -23.32
#